data_AF-A0A2V8AA38-F1
#
_entry.id   AF-A0A2V8AA38-F1
#
_cell.length_a   1.000
_cell.length_b   1.000
_cell.length_c   1.000
_cell.angle_alpha   90.00
_cell.angle_beta   90.00
_cell.angle_gamma   90.00
#
_symmetry.space_group_name_H-M   'P 1'
#
loop_
_entity.id
_entity.type
_entity.pdbx_description
1 polymer ?
#
loop_
_entity_poly.entity_id
_entity_poly.type
_entity_poly.pdbx_seq_one_letter_code
_entity_poly.pdbx_strand_id
1 'polypeptide(L)' 'MNAQTQDLKEVLLRTDEEFSQLVAKHHALEDRLHQLTAKHYLSEPEQVEETNLKKRKLQLKDRMEDILRRHRQQS' A
#
# COMPACT_ATOMS: atom_id res chain seq x y z
N MET A 1 -5.71 -12.09 14.50
CA MET A 1 -4.37 -11.52 14.71
C MET A 1 -4.13 -10.30 13.79
N ASN A 2 -5.07 -9.34 13.73
CA ASN A 2 -4.94 -8.14 12.87
C ASN A 2 -4.65 -6.86 13.68
N ALA A 3 -4.90 -6.88 14.99
CA ALA A 3 -4.65 -5.72 15.87
C ALA A 3 -3.16 -5.42 16.02
N GLN A 4 -2.33 -6.46 16.21
CA GLN A 4 -0.87 -6.29 16.35
C GLN A 4 -0.20 -5.69 15.11
N THR A 5 -0.73 -5.95 13.92
CA THR A 5 -0.24 -5.37 12.67
C THR A 5 -0.72 -3.93 12.48
N GLN A 6 -1.87 -3.55 13.04
CA GLN A 6 -2.32 -2.15 13.05
C GLN A 6 -1.53 -1.31 14.05
N ASP A 7 -1.31 -1.80 15.27
CA ASP A 7 -0.48 -1.12 16.28
C ASP A 7 0.95 -0.87 15.78
N LEU A 8 1.60 -1.90 15.22
CA LEU A 8 2.95 -1.71 14.63
C LEU A 8 2.94 -0.73 13.46
N LYS A 9 1.86 -0.72 12.67
CA LYS A 9 1.68 0.23 11.57
C LYS A 9 1.65 1.65 12.08
N GLU A 10 0.91 1.92 13.16
CA GLU A 10 0.81 3.26 13.76
C GLU A 10 2.13 3.72 14.37
N VAL A 11 2.85 2.81 15.04
CA VAL A 11 4.19 3.10 15.56
C VAL A 11 5.13 3.46 14.40
N LEU A 12 5.24 2.60 13.37
CA LEU A 12 6.07 2.84 12.20
C LEU A 12 5.65 4.11 11.44
N LEU A 13 4.37 4.46 11.40
CA LEU A 13 3.92 5.70 10.78
C LEU A 13 4.52 6.94 11.47
N ARG A 14 4.80 6.84 12.78
CA ARG A 14 5.39 7.90 13.59
C ARG A 14 6.91 7.85 13.66
N THR A 15 7.50 6.66 13.70
CA THR A 15 8.95 6.50 13.83
C THR A 15 9.68 6.37 12.50
N ASP A 16 9.01 5.92 11.44
CA ASP A 16 9.62 5.60 10.15
C ASP A 16 9.00 6.42 9.01
N GLU A 17 9.78 7.39 8.51
CA GLU A 17 9.34 8.28 7.45
C GLU A 17 9.14 7.53 6.11
N GLU A 18 9.93 6.49 5.84
CA GLU A 18 9.74 5.65 4.65
C GLU A 18 8.38 4.95 4.71
N PHE A 19 8.00 4.43 5.87
CA PHE A 19 6.70 3.80 6.09
C PHE A 19 5.54 4.78 5.89
N SER A 20 5.63 5.98 6.46
CA SER A 20 4.64 7.05 6.27
C SER A 20 4.46 7.39 4.78
N GLN A 21 5.57 7.55 4.04
CA GLN A 21 5.52 7.80 2.60
C GLN A 21 4.92 6.62 1.82
N LEU A 22 5.21 5.37 2.21
CA LEU A 22 4.61 4.18 1.60
C LEU A 22 3.09 4.16 1.80
N VAL A 23 2.60 4.52 3.00
CA VAL A 23 1.16 4.59 3.29
C VAL A 23 0.49 5.69 2.47
N ALA A 24 1.10 6.88 2.37
CA ALA A 24 0.59 7.94 1.52
C ALA A 24 0.50 7.52 0.04
N LYS A 25 1.54 6.86 -0.48
CA LYS A 25 1.55 6.31 -1.85
C LYS A 25 0.50 5.22 -2.03
N HIS A 26 0.31 4.35 -1.03
CA HIS A 26 -0.71 3.30 -1.08
C HIS A 26 -2.11 3.90 -1.16
N HIS A 27 -2.41 4.91 -0.33
CA HIS A 27 -3.69 5.62 -0.37
C HIS A 27 -3.94 6.29 -1.72
N ALA A 28 -2.93 6.96 -2.29
CA ALA A 28 -3.05 7.59 -3.60
C ALA A 28 -3.30 6.57 -4.73
N LEU A 29 -2.62 5.42 -4.70
CA LEU A 29 -2.85 4.34 -5.67
C LEU A 29 -4.21 3.67 -5.47
N GLU A 30 -4.67 3.51 -4.23
CA GLU A 30 -6.01 3.01 -3.94
C GLU A 30 -7.11 3.92 -4.45
N ASP A 31 -6.97 5.23 -4.28
CA ASP A 31 -7.94 6.21 -4.76
C ASP A 31 -8.01 6.18 -6.30
N ARG A 32 -6.85 6.21 -6.96
CA ARG A 32 -6.73 6.06 -8.42
C ARG A 32 -7.35 4.75 -8.92
N LEU A 33 -7.08 3.65 -8.23
CA LEU A 33 -7.65 2.35 -8.56
C LEU A 33 -9.16 2.32 -8.34
N HIS A 34 -9.66 2.96 -7.27
CA HIS A 34 -11.10 3.12 -7.02
C HIS A 34 -11.77 3.89 -8.13
N GLN A 35 -11.16 4.99 -8.60
CA GLN A 35 -11.70 5.78 -9.70
C GLN A 35 -11.80 4.96 -11.00
N LEU A 36 -10.81 4.11 -11.27
CA LEU A 36 -10.82 3.21 -12.42
C LEU A 36 -11.85 2.09 -12.25
N THR A 37 -11.83 1.37 -11.13
CA THR A 37 -12.77 0.28 -10.86
C THR A 37 -14.22 0.74 -10.71
N ALA A 38 -14.46 2.01 -10.35
CA ALA A 38 -15.78 2.62 -10.34
C ALA A 38 -16.33 2.87 -11.76
N LYS A 39 -15.47 2.92 -12.79
CA LYS A 39 -15.91 2.97 -14.17
C LYS A 39 -16.30 1.56 -14.61
N HIS A 40 -17.59 1.39 -14.93
CA HIS A 40 -18.16 0.11 -15.39
C HIS A 40 -17.54 -0.38 -16.71
N TYR A 41 -17.04 0.53 -17.54
CA TYR A 41 -16.33 0.23 -18.78
C TYR A 41 -14.96 0.88 -18.75
N LEU A 42 -13.94 0.06 -18.47
CA LEU A 42 -12.54 0.45 -18.57
C LEU A 42 -12.08 0.30 -20.02
N SER A 43 -11.47 1.35 -20.56
CA SER A 43 -10.79 1.29 -21.86
C SER A 43 -9.53 0.41 -21.76
N GLU A 44 -9.04 -0.14 -22.88
CA GLU A 44 -7.76 -0.87 -22.94
C GLU A 44 -6.60 -0.21 -22.16
N PRO A 45 -6.32 1.10 -22.31
CA PRO A 45 -5.29 1.77 -21.52
C PRO A 45 -5.61 1.82 -20.01
N GLU A 46 -6.89 1.90 -19.64
CA GLU A 46 -7.32 1.94 -18.23
C GLU A 46 -7.22 0.57 -17.56
N GLN A 47 -7.46 -0.53 -18.28
CA GLN A 47 -7.21 -1.89 -17.77
C GLN A 47 -5.73 -2.16 -17.52
N VAL A 48 -4.86 -1.67 -18.42
CA VAL A 48 -3.41 -1.73 -18.23
C VAL A 48 -3.00 -0.87 -17.04
N GLU A 49 -3.58 0.32 -16.87
CA GLU A 49 -3.34 1.18 -15.71
C GLU A 49 -3.81 0.49 -14.41
N GLU A 50 -5.01 -0.09 -14.37
CA GLU A 50 -5.52 -0.85 -13.22
C GLU A 50 -4.58 -1.99 -12.83
N THR A 51 -4.11 -2.77 -13.82
CA THR A 51 -3.20 -3.89 -13.58
C THR A 51 -1.85 -3.41 -13.04
N ASN A 52 -1.31 -2.31 -13.58
CA ASN A 52 -0.09 -1.69 -13.08
C ASN A 52 -0.26 -1.12 -11.66
N LEU A 53 -1.41 -0.51 -11.37
CA LEU A 53 -1.76 0.00 -10.04
C LEU A 53 -1.88 -1.14 -9.04
N LYS A 54 -2.54 -2.27 -9.38
CA LYS A 54 -2.59 -3.49 -8.55
C LYS A 54 -1.18 -4.01 -8.25
N LYS A 55 -0.31 -4.10 -9.26
CA LYS A 55 1.09 -4.51 -9.07
C LYS A 55 1.85 -3.57 -8.13
N ARG A 56 1.75 -2.25 -8.34
CA ARG A 56 2.39 -1.26 -7.46
C ARG A 56 1.85 -1.32 -6.03
N LYS A 57 0.53 -1.47 -5.86
CA LYS A 57 -0.10 -1.65 -4.55
C LYS A 57 0.42 -2.90 -3.85
N LEU A 58 0.58 -4.01 -4.58
CA LEU A 58 1.19 -5.22 -4.05
C LEU A 58 2.65 -4.98 -3.63
N GLN A 59 3.45 -4.30 -4.46
CA GLN A 59 4.83 -3.95 -4.11
C GLN A 59 4.94 -3.05 -2.88
N LEU A 60 4.05 -2.07 -2.73
CA LEU A 60 4.01 -1.22 -1.53
C LEU A 60 3.65 -2.04 -0.30
N LYS A 61 2.69 -2.97 -0.42
CA LYS A 61 2.32 -3.86 0.68
C LYS A 61 3.48 -4.77 1.08
N ASP A 62 4.18 -5.34 0.10
CA ASP A 62 5.36 -6.17 0.30
C ASP A 62 6.46 -5.39 1.03
N ARG A 63 6.68 -4.14 0.62
CA ARG A 63 7.66 -3.24 1.26
C ARG A 63 7.26 -2.83 2.67
N MET A 64 5.98 -2.59 2.93
CA MET A 64 5.46 -2.39 4.29
C MET A 64 5.67 -3.63 5.17
N GLU A 65 5.42 -4.82 4.64
CA GLU A 65 5.67 -6.08 5.36
C GLU A 65 7.16 -6.31 5.63
N ASP A 66 8.06 -5.94 4.70
CA ASP A 66 9.50 -6.04 4.91
C ASP A 66 9.95 -5.12 6.05
N ILE A 67 9.47 -3.86 6.08
CA ILE A 67 9.76 -2.93 7.19
C ILE A 67 9.23 -3.47 8.51
N LEU A 68 7.98 -3.95 8.54
CA LEU A 68 7.38 -4.57 9.73
C LEU A 68 8.20 -5.77 10.22
N ARG A 69 8.67 -6.60 9.30
CA ARG A 69 9.48 -7.78 9.60
C ARG A 69 10.85 -7.40 10.16
N ARG A 70 11.52 -6.41 9.56
CA ARG A 70 12.79 -5.88 10.07
C ARG A 70 12.63 -5.30 11.47
N HIS A 71 11.57 -4.51 11.70
CA HIS A 71 11.31 -3.93 13.02
C HIS A 71 11.02 -4.99 14.09
N ARG A 72 10.27 -6.05 13.74
CA ARG A 72 10.08 -7.20 14.64
C ARG A 72 11.37 -7.97 14.92
N GLN A 73 12.32 -7.99 14.00
CA GLN A 73 13.60 -8.69 14.19
C GLN A 73 14.65 -7.84 14.92
N GLN A 74 14.51 -6.52 14.91
CA GLN A 74 15.40 -5.59 15.60
C GLN A 74 14.98 -5.29 17.05
N SER A 75 13.81 -5.75 17.50
CA SER A 75 13.27 -5.52 18.84
C SER A 75 13.28 -6.75 19.73
#